data_AF-A0A938YBQ1-F1
#
_entry.id   AF-A0A938YBQ1-F1
#
_cell.length_a   1.000
_cell.length_b   1.000
_cell.length_c   1.000
_cell.angle_alpha   90.00
_cell.angle_beta   90.00
_cell.angle_gamma   90.00
#
_symmetry.space_group_name_H-M   'P 1'
#
loop_
_entity.id
_entity.type
_entity.pdbx_description
1 polymer ?
#
loop_
_entity_poly.entity_id
_entity_poly.type
_entity_poly.pdbx_seq_one_letter_code
_entity_poly.pdbx_strand_id
1 'polypeptide(L)'
;MDTGSDVGADVGSDVGSEADGRAAVQALIDAAAPGPAPADRVLAALRRLVAAGDVEAETLGRLAYHALTGTDPGPTGSPAPAPPGQVLPGFPPFAAEVLMRAIAGSAERRPTPQALLLVLDTVPVASWPVPEVPETAPADPEEPAEPEQPGEPQEPGEPQEPGEPQEPAEPATAATGDDRRQTLLLVGVLLTLVLLGVLYAALREEPPEPKPQRFPQGASLVISQPVDVRV
;
A
#
# COMPACT_ATOMS: atom_id res chain seq x y z
N MET A 1 50.11 -0.05 7.95
CA MET A 1 49.30 -0.35 6.75
C MET A 1 48.36 -1.45 7.16
N ASP A 2 47.19 -1.07 7.62
CA ASP A 2 46.15 -2.00 8.07
C ASP A 2 44.85 -1.51 7.43
N THR A 3 44.36 -2.27 6.46
CA THR A 3 43.16 -1.99 5.70
C THR A 3 42.15 -3.08 6.04
N GLY A 4 41.39 -2.90 7.13
CA GLY A 4 40.11 -3.55 7.37
C GLY A 4 39.02 -2.51 7.14
N SER A 5 38.23 -2.57 6.07
CA SER A 5 37.12 -3.51 5.84
C SER A 5 36.07 -3.42 6.94
N ASP A 6 35.04 -2.60 6.72
CA ASP A 6 33.64 -2.99 6.93
C ASP A 6 32.73 -1.97 6.23
N VAL A 7 32.32 -2.29 5.00
CA VAL A 7 31.20 -1.65 4.31
C VAL A 7 30.28 -2.79 3.89
N GLY A 8 29.62 -3.39 4.87
CA GLY A 8 28.50 -4.30 4.68
C GLY A 8 27.21 -3.48 4.63
N ALA A 9 26.85 -3.00 3.43
CA ALA A 9 25.57 -2.37 3.21
C ALA A 9 24.46 -3.45 3.19
N ASP A 10 23.52 -3.30 4.12
CA ASP A 10 22.26 -4.04 4.25
C ASP A 10 21.32 -3.71 3.06
N VAL A 11 21.62 -4.27 1.89
CA VAL A 11 20.78 -4.17 0.67
C VAL A 11 20.09 -5.51 0.36
N GLY A 12 20.21 -6.50 1.24
CA GLY A 12 19.76 -7.88 0.98
C GLY A 12 18.29 -8.16 1.31
N SER A 13 17.69 -7.41 2.23
CA SER A 13 16.38 -7.75 2.81
C SER A 13 15.18 -7.31 1.97
N ASP A 14 15.32 -6.20 1.22
CA ASP A 14 14.22 -5.57 0.46
C ASP A 14 13.95 -6.32 -0.87
N VAL A 15 15.02 -6.69 -1.58
CA VAL A 15 14.96 -7.46 -2.85
C VAL A 15 14.34 -8.85 -2.63
N GLY A 16 14.55 -9.45 -1.46
CA GLY A 16 13.98 -10.75 -1.11
C GLY A 16 12.45 -10.73 -1.11
N SER A 17 11.84 -9.71 -0.49
CA SER A 17 10.38 -9.62 -0.41
C SER A 17 9.71 -9.31 -1.75
N GLU A 18 10.38 -8.54 -2.63
CA GLU A 18 9.84 -8.22 -3.96
C GLU A 18 9.89 -9.46 -4.86
N ALA A 19 11.02 -10.17 -4.84
CA ALA A 19 11.21 -11.42 -5.55
C ALA A 19 10.19 -12.48 -5.08
N ASP A 20 9.97 -12.58 -3.76
CA ASP A 20 8.97 -13.48 -3.17
C ASP A 20 7.54 -13.13 -3.61
N GLY A 21 7.20 -11.83 -3.65
CA GLY A 21 5.91 -11.35 -4.11
C GLY A 21 5.65 -11.68 -5.59
N ARG A 22 6.62 -11.39 -6.47
CA ARG A 22 6.51 -11.67 -7.91
C ARG A 22 6.48 -13.18 -8.17
N ALA A 23 7.31 -13.96 -7.49
CA ALA A 23 7.33 -15.41 -7.57
C ALA A 23 5.98 -16.02 -7.14
N ALA A 24 5.36 -15.49 -6.08
CA ALA A 24 4.05 -15.94 -5.64
C ALA A 24 2.95 -15.70 -6.69
N VAL A 25 2.96 -14.56 -7.39
CA VAL A 25 1.99 -14.32 -8.47
C VAL A 25 2.28 -15.23 -9.67
N GLN A 26 3.55 -15.44 -10.02
CA GLN A 26 3.91 -16.35 -11.11
C GLN A 26 3.50 -17.79 -10.82
N ALA A 27 3.71 -18.28 -9.60
CA ALA A 27 3.28 -19.60 -9.19
C ALA A 27 1.75 -19.78 -9.28
N LEU A 28 0.97 -18.73 -8.99
CA LEU A 28 -0.48 -18.75 -9.17
C LEU A 28 -0.87 -18.82 -10.65
N ILE A 29 -0.19 -18.08 -11.52
CA ILE A 29 -0.38 -18.13 -12.97
C ILE A 29 -0.09 -19.55 -13.49
N ASP A 30 1.06 -20.11 -13.12
CA ASP A 30 1.48 -21.44 -13.57
C ASP A 30 0.52 -22.54 -13.08
N ALA A 31 0.03 -22.43 -11.84
CA ALA A 31 -0.92 -23.39 -11.27
C ALA A 31 -2.33 -23.29 -11.86
N ALA A 32 -2.74 -22.11 -12.31
CA ALA A 32 -4.06 -21.87 -12.88
C ALA A 32 -4.12 -22.10 -14.41
N ALA A 33 -2.95 -22.14 -15.07
CA ALA A 33 -2.87 -22.27 -16.51
C ALA A 33 -3.67 -23.48 -17.05
N PRO A 34 -4.45 -23.32 -18.13
CA PRO A 34 -4.55 -22.14 -19.00
C PRO A 34 -5.60 -21.10 -18.57
N GLY A 35 -6.26 -21.29 -17.43
CA GLY A 35 -7.33 -20.43 -16.93
C GLY A 35 -6.86 -19.28 -16.04
N PRO A 36 -7.79 -18.43 -15.57
CA PRO A 36 -7.50 -17.38 -14.60
C PRO A 36 -7.20 -17.99 -13.22
N ALA A 37 -6.36 -17.33 -12.43
CA ALA A 37 -6.11 -17.69 -11.04
C ALA A 37 -7.20 -17.11 -10.11
N PRO A 38 -7.46 -17.72 -8.94
CA PRO A 38 -8.42 -17.22 -7.96
C PRO A 38 -8.09 -15.77 -7.52
N ALA A 39 -9.05 -14.86 -7.69
CA ALA A 39 -8.82 -13.42 -7.50
C ALA A 39 -8.35 -13.08 -6.07
N ASP A 40 -8.88 -13.76 -5.05
CA ASP A 40 -8.47 -13.60 -3.64
C ASP A 40 -6.98 -13.86 -3.44
N ARG A 41 -6.47 -14.96 -4.02
CA ARG A 41 -5.06 -15.35 -3.93
C ARG A 41 -4.17 -14.39 -4.72
N VAL A 42 -4.63 -13.97 -5.90
CA VAL A 42 -3.93 -13.00 -6.73
C VAL A 42 -3.80 -11.67 -6.01
N LEU A 43 -4.91 -11.11 -5.49
CA LEU A 43 -4.89 -9.85 -4.76
C LEU A 43 -4.03 -9.93 -3.49
N ALA A 44 -4.02 -11.06 -2.78
CA ALA A 44 -3.12 -11.27 -1.64
C ALA A 44 -1.64 -11.25 -2.07
N ALA A 45 -1.30 -11.90 -3.18
CA ALA A 45 0.07 -11.89 -3.70
C ALA A 45 0.49 -10.50 -4.22
N LEU A 46 -0.40 -9.78 -4.91
CA LEU A 46 -0.16 -8.41 -5.36
C LEU A 46 0.03 -7.44 -4.18
N ARG A 47 -0.70 -7.61 -3.06
CA ARG A 47 -0.48 -6.82 -1.84
C ARG A 47 0.94 -6.99 -1.30
N ARG A 48 1.44 -8.23 -1.25
CA ARG A 48 2.82 -8.51 -0.82
C ARG A 48 3.84 -7.88 -1.77
N LEU A 49 3.61 -7.99 -3.08
CA LEU A 49 4.48 -7.39 -4.09
C LEU A 49 4.53 -5.87 -3.96
N VAL A 50 3.39 -5.20 -3.81
CA VAL A 50 3.34 -3.73 -3.63
C VAL A 50 3.94 -3.30 -2.29
N ALA A 51 3.79 -4.10 -1.24
CA ALA A 51 4.38 -3.84 0.07
C ALA A 51 5.91 -3.95 0.07
N ALA A 52 6.47 -4.81 -0.78
CA ALA A 52 7.90 -5.00 -0.93
C ALA A 52 8.62 -3.84 -1.67
N GLY A 53 7.86 -2.93 -2.30
CA GLY A 53 8.43 -1.76 -2.96
C GLY A 53 8.82 -1.95 -4.43
N ASP A 54 9.14 -0.84 -5.09
CA ASP A 54 9.70 -0.70 -6.45
C ASP A 54 9.01 -1.42 -7.62
N VAL A 55 7.70 -1.68 -7.55
CA VAL A 55 6.94 -2.19 -8.72
C VAL A 55 6.31 -1.06 -9.53
N GLU A 56 6.65 -0.96 -10.82
CA GLU A 56 5.99 -0.02 -11.73
C GLU A 56 4.52 -0.38 -11.96
N ALA A 57 3.66 0.64 -12.14
CA ALA A 57 2.23 0.45 -12.35
C ALA A 57 1.88 -0.38 -13.60
N GLU A 58 2.63 -0.20 -14.70
CA GLU A 58 2.43 -1.00 -15.92
C GLU A 58 2.79 -2.46 -15.66
N THR A 59 3.91 -2.71 -14.99
CA THR A 59 4.37 -4.05 -14.63
C THR A 59 3.37 -4.75 -13.71
N LEU A 60 2.89 -4.06 -12.67
CA LEU A 60 1.85 -4.57 -11.78
C LEU A 60 0.54 -4.85 -12.53
N GLY A 61 0.13 -3.94 -13.42
CA GLY A 61 -1.07 -4.08 -14.24
C GLY A 61 -1.02 -5.29 -15.18
N ARG A 62 0.12 -5.51 -15.84
CA ARG A 62 0.33 -6.68 -16.72
C ARG A 62 0.33 -7.99 -15.93
N LEU A 63 0.99 -8.00 -14.77
CA LEU A 63 1.00 -9.18 -13.90
C LEU A 63 -0.40 -9.52 -13.39
N ALA A 64 -1.14 -8.51 -12.92
CA ALA A 64 -2.54 -8.66 -12.49
C ALA A 64 -3.45 -9.10 -13.64
N TYR A 65 -3.27 -8.55 -14.84
CA TYR A 65 -4.00 -8.95 -16.04
C TYR A 65 -3.77 -10.44 -16.35
N HIS A 66 -2.51 -10.88 -16.39
CA HIS A 66 -2.18 -12.26 -16.71
C HIS A 66 -2.81 -13.21 -15.69
N ALA A 67 -2.64 -12.92 -14.40
CA ALA A 67 -3.18 -13.73 -13.32
C ALA A 67 -4.72 -13.78 -13.33
N LEU A 68 -5.40 -12.65 -13.54
CA LEU A 68 -6.86 -12.56 -13.43
C LEU A 68 -7.60 -12.97 -14.71
N THR A 69 -6.91 -13.06 -15.85
CA THR A 69 -7.52 -13.45 -17.14
C THR A 69 -7.00 -14.77 -17.69
N GLY A 70 -5.88 -15.28 -17.19
CA GLY A 70 -5.17 -16.44 -17.75
C GLY A 70 -4.47 -16.16 -19.08
N THR A 71 -4.49 -14.91 -19.56
CA THR A 71 -3.92 -14.54 -20.87
C THR A 71 -2.69 -13.66 -20.69
N ASP A 72 -1.59 -14.04 -21.34
CA ASP A 72 -0.35 -13.26 -21.32
C ASP A 72 -0.53 -11.93 -22.09
N PRO A 73 -0.40 -10.75 -21.42
CA PRO A 73 -0.48 -9.45 -22.09
C PRO A 73 0.82 -9.04 -22.80
N GLY A 74 1.86 -9.86 -22.74
CA GLY A 74 3.21 -9.54 -23.19
C GLY A 74 3.99 -8.66 -22.21
N PRO A 75 5.32 -8.52 -22.41
CA PRO A 75 6.19 -7.77 -21.51
C PRO A 75 5.88 -6.26 -21.50
N THR A 76 6.38 -5.56 -20.48
CA THR A 76 6.32 -4.09 -20.37
C THR A 76 6.78 -3.41 -21.67
N GLY A 77 6.06 -2.38 -22.10
CA GLY A 77 6.27 -1.69 -23.37
C GLY A 77 5.62 -2.34 -24.60
N SER A 78 5.04 -3.53 -24.46
CA SER A 78 4.26 -4.15 -25.55
C SER A 78 2.97 -3.36 -25.84
N PRO A 79 2.36 -3.53 -27.03
CA PRO A 79 1.03 -2.98 -27.30
C PRO A 79 0.01 -3.37 -26.23
N ALA A 80 -1.04 -2.55 -26.08
CA ALA A 80 -2.10 -2.81 -25.14
C ALA A 80 -2.78 -4.16 -25.45
N PRO A 81 -3.01 -5.02 -24.44
CA PRO A 81 -3.74 -6.27 -24.65
C PRO A 81 -5.23 -5.98 -24.93
N ALA A 82 -5.98 -7.03 -25.30
CA ALA A 82 -7.43 -6.92 -25.37
C ALA A 82 -8.02 -6.57 -23.99
N PRO A 83 -9.13 -5.83 -23.91
CA PRO A 83 -9.78 -5.54 -22.64
C PRO A 83 -10.15 -6.83 -21.89
N PRO A 84 -9.97 -6.91 -20.55
CA PRO A 84 -10.24 -8.13 -19.78
C PRO A 84 -11.63 -8.74 -20.01
N GLY A 85 -12.68 -7.93 -20.15
CA GLY A 85 -14.03 -8.42 -20.41
C GLY A 85 -14.25 -9.04 -21.79
N GLN A 86 -13.34 -8.83 -22.75
CA GLN A 86 -13.35 -9.52 -24.05
C GLN A 86 -12.61 -10.87 -23.98
N VAL A 87 -11.64 -10.99 -23.09
CA VAL A 87 -10.84 -12.20 -22.89
C VAL A 87 -11.56 -13.16 -21.94
N LEU A 88 -12.12 -12.64 -20.86
CA LEU A 88 -12.82 -13.40 -19.84
C LEU A 88 -14.21 -12.78 -19.60
N PRO A 89 -15.28 -13.37 -20.16
CA PRO A 89 -16.64 -12.90 -19.93
C PRO A 89 -16.99 -12.85 -18.44
N GLY A 90 -17.68 -11.79 -18.02
CA GLY A 90 -18.01 -11.57 -16.60
C GLY A 90 -16.93 -10.86 -15.80
N PHE A 91 -15.80 -10.48 -16.41
CA PHE A 91 -14.78 -9.67 -15.74
C PHE A 91 -15.37 -8.31 -15.28
N PRO A 92 -15.14 -7.88 -14.02
CA PRO A 92 -15.68 -6.63 -13.49
C PRO A 92 -15.29 -5.41 -14.35
N PRO A 93 -16.26 -4.66 -14.91
CA PRO A 93 -15.97 -3.56 -15.83
C PRO A 93 -15.07 -2.47 -15.23
N PHE A 94 -15.25 -2.16 -13.96
CA PHE A 94 -14.44 -1.15 -13.26
C PHE A 94 -12.99 -1.61 -13.07
N ALA A 95 -12.76 -2.87 -12.69
CA ALA A 95 -11.41 -3.44 -12.64
C ALA A 95 -10.75 -3.45 -14.02
N ALA A 96 -11.52 -3.80 -15.06
CA ALA A 96 -11.02 -3.80 -16.43
C ALA A 96 -10.52 -2.42 -16.86
N GLU A 97 -11.28 -1.36 -16.56
CA GLU A 97 -10.88 0.02 -16.91
C GLU A 97 -9.57 0.42 -16.22
N VAL A 98 -9.45 0.16 -14.91
CA VAL A 98 -8.27 0.56 -14.15
C VAL A 98 -7.04 -0.28 -14.51
N LEU A 99 -7.20 -1.58 -14.79
CA LEU A 99 -6.13 -2.41 -15.36
C LEU A 99 -5.67 -1.89 -16.71
N MET A 100 -6.59 -1.60 -17.62
CA MET A 100 -6.23 -1.06 -18.94
C MET A 100 -5.56 0.30 -18.82
N ARG A 101 -5.95 1.13 -17.85
CA ARG A 101 -5.29 2.42 -17.58
C ARG A 101 -3.89 2.25 -16.98
N ALA A 102 -3.67 1.24 -16.15
CA ALA A 102 -2.33 0.90 -15.65
C ALA A 102 -1.40 0.41 -16.77
N ILE A 103 -1.92 -0.44 -17.66
CA ILE A 103 -1.13 -1.07 -18.74
C ILE A 103 -0.87 -0.09 -19.90
N ALA A 104 -1.92 0.58 -20.38
CA ALA A 104 -1.89 1.36 -21.62
C ALA A 104 -2.02 2.87 -21.42
N GLY A 105 -2.23 3.34 -20.19
CA GLY A 105 -2.30 4.78 -19.89
C GLY A 105 -0.98 5.48 -20.17
N SER A 106 -1.05 6.77 -20.52
CA SER A 106 0.13 7.64 -20.47
C SER A 106 0.63 7.76 -19.03
N ALA A 107 1.91 8.09 -18.83
CA ALA A 107 2.51 8.16 -17.49
C ALA A 107 1.68 8.99 -16.49
N GLU A 108 1.10 10.10 -16.96
CA GLU A 108 0.25 11.01 -16.16
C GLU A 108 -1.13 10.44 -15.82
N ARG A 109 -1.60 9.45 -16.58
CA ARG A 109 -2.92 8.82 -16.42
C ARG A 109 -2.84 7.46 -15.73
N ARG A 110 -1.65 6.89 -15.57
CA ARG A 110 -1.47 5.61 -14.89
C ARG A 110 -1.76 5.80 -13.40
N PRO A 111 -2.59 4.94 -12.79
CA PRO A 111 -2.70 4.90 -11.34
C PRO A 111 -1.34 4.54 -10.73
N THR A 112 -1.10 4.95 -9.49
CA THR A 112 0.01 4.38 -8.71
C THR A 112 -0.23 2.88 -8.48
N PRO A 113 0.81 2.07 -8.22
CA PRO A 113 0.67 0.66 -7.86
C PRO A 113 -0.34 0.43 -6.71
N GLN A 114 -0.27 1.27 -5.68
CA GLN A 114 -1.17 1.25 -4.53
C GLN A 114 -2.61 1.62 -4.92
N ALA A 115 -2.80 2.62 -5.78
CA ALA A 115 -4.13 3.01 -6.24
C ALA A 115 -4.77 1.93 -7.12
N LEU A 116 -3.99 1.28 -7.99
CA LEU A 116 -4.45 0.12 -8.76
C LEU A 116 -4.94 -0.97 -7.81
N LEU A 117 -4.10 -1.36 -6.85
CA LEU A 117 -4.41 -2.42 -5.90
C LEU A 117 -5.64 -2.10 -5.04
N LEU A 118 -5.74 -0.87 -4.54
CA LEU A 118 -6.90 -0.41 -3.78
C LEU A 118 -8.18 -0.56 -4.59
N VAL A 119 -8.18 -0.13 -5.85
CA VAL A 119 -9.36 -0.25 -6.71
C VAL A 119 -9.72 -1.71 -6.95
N LEU A 120 -8.74 -2.57 -7.26
CA LEU A 120 -9.01 -4.00 -7.45
C LEU A 120 -9.60 -4.63 -6.18
N ASP A 121 -9.15 -4.22 -5.00
CA ASP A 121 -9.63 -4.73 -3.72
C ASP A 121 -11.07 -4.27 -3.37
N THR A 122 -11.51 -3.13 -3.90
CA THR A 122 -12.90 -2.67 -3.70
C THR A 122 -13.92 -3.49 -4.48
N VAL A 123 -13.48 -4.31 -5.43
CA VAL A 123 -14.39 -5.14 -6.22
C VAL A 123 -14.81 -6.35 -5.37
N PRO A 124 -16.12 -6.56 -5.13
CA PRO A 124 -16.59 -7.69 -4.34
C PRO A 124 -16.08 -9.01 -4.89
N VAL A 125 -15.64 -9.91 -4.02
CA VAL A 125 -15.09 -11.23 -4.42
C VAL A 125 -16.05 -12.00 -5.33
N ALA A 126 -17.36 -11.91 -5.06
CA ALA A 126 -18.42 -12.54 -5.85
C ALA A 126 -18.60 -11.96 -7.27
N SER A 127 -18.02 -10.79 -7.57
CA SER A 127 -18.06 -10.18 -8.91
C SER A 127 -16.96 -10.70 -9.82
N TRP A 128 -15.94 -11.37 -9.28
CA TRP A 128 -14.87 -11.94 -10.08
C TRP A 128 -15.32 -13.25 -10.73
N PRO A 129 -14.89 -13.53 -11.98
CA PRO A 129 -15.13 -14.81 -12.61
C PRO A 129 -14.50 -15.90 -11.74
N VAL A 130 -15.30 -16.92 -11.39
CA VAL A 130 -14.78 -18.08 -10.68
C VAL A 130 -14.01 -18.91 -11.70
N PRO A 131 -12.72 -19.20 -11.47
CA PRO A 131 -11.98 -20.06 -12.37
C PRO A 131 -12.61 -21.45 -12.40
N GLU A 132 -12.78 -22.01 -13.60
CA GLU A 132 -13.10 -23.43 -13.80
C GLU A 132 -11.87 -24.28 -13.47
N VAL A 133 -11.43 -24.22 -12.21
CA VAL A 133 -10.50 -25.22 -11.70
C VAL A 133 -11.32 -26.49 -11.59
N PRO A 134 -10.87 -27.65 -12.12
CA PRO A 134 -11.37 -28.90 -11.58
C PRO A 134 -11.00 -28.81 -10.10
N GLU A 135 -12.00 -28.58 -9.25
CA GLU A 135 -11.83 -28.83 -7.83
C GLU A 135 -11.18 -30.20 -7.79
N THR A 136 -9.90 -30.26 -7.44
CA THR A 136 -9.47 -31.38 -6.65
C THR A 136 -10.31 -31.19 -5.40
N ALA A 137 -11.52 -31.75 -5.45
CA ALA A 137 -12.25 -32.12 -4.27
C ALA A 137 -11.15 -32.73 -3.39
N PRO A 138 -11.00 -32.30 -2.12
CA PRO A 138 -10.24 -33.14 -1.21
C PRO A 138 -10.86 -34.52 -1.41
N ALA A 139 -10.05 -35.49 -1.85
CA ALA A 139 -10.50 -36.87 -1.85
C ALA A 139 -11.13 -37.07 -0.48
N ASP A 140 -12.39 -37.49 -0.45
CA ASP A 140 -13.14 -37.77 0.77
C ASP A 140 -12.15 -38.40 1.74
N PRO A 141 -11.84 -37.78 2.89
CA PRO A 141 -10.77 -38.27 3.73
C PRO A 141 -11.13 -39.70 4.09
N GLU A 142 -10.41 -40.68 3.53
CA GLU A 142 -10.54 -42.05 3.98
C GLU A 142 -10.33 -42.00 5.49
N GLU A 143 -11.28 -42.60 6.23
CA GLU A 143 -11.22 -42.64 7.69
C GLU A 143 -9.78 -43.00 8.10
N PRO A 144 -9.11 -42.13 8.87
CA PRO A 144 -7.75 -42.43 9.28
C PRO A 144 -7.80 -43.73 10.08
N ALA A 145 -6.99 -44.71 9.68
CA ALA A 145 -6.82 -45.94 10.44
C ALA A 145 -6.53 -45.57 11.90
N GLU A 146 -7.23 -46.22 12.84
CA GLU A 146 -7.08 -45.95 14.27
C GLU A 146 -5.60 -45.96 14.66
N PRO A 147 -5.10 -44.91 15.34
CA PRO A 147 -3.71 -44.86 15.73
C PRO A 147 -3.43 -45.97 16.74
N GLU A 148 -2.36 -46.74 16.51
CA GLU A 148 -1.86 -47.68 17.52
C GLU A 148 -1.51 -46.93 18.80
N GLN A 149 -1.88 -47.50 19.95
CA GLN A 149 -1.67 -46.87 21.25
C GLN A 149 -0.18 -46.57 21.46
N PRO A 150 0.20 -45.33 21.83
CA PRO A 150 1.59 -45.02 22.13
C PRO A 150 2.02 -45.80 23.39
N GLY A 151 3.23 -46.36 23.36
CA GLY A 151 3.84 -47.00 24.52
C GLY A 151 4.01 -46.01 25.69
N GLU A 152 3.95 -46.53 26.92
CA GLU A 152 3.98 -45.72 28.13
C GLU A 152 5.26 -44.85 28.21
N PRO A 153 5.15 -43.55 28.56
CA PRO A 153 6.31 -42.69 28.73
C PRO A 153 7.10 -43.11 29.98
N GLN A 154 8.44 -43.07 29.87
CA GLN A 154 9.31 -43.22 31.04
C GLN A 154 9.28 -41.94 31.89
N GLU A 155 9.31 -42.10 33.21
CA GLU A 155 9.31 -40.97 34.15
C GLU A 155 10.53 -40.06 33.94
N PRO A 156 10.33 -38.73 33.87
CA PRO A 156 11.45 -37.79 33.80
C PRO A 156 12.14 -37.68 35.16
N GLY A 157 13.48 -37.61 35.14
CA GLY A 157 14.28 -37.38 36.34
C GLY A 157 14.03 -35.99 36.96
N GLU A 158 14.25 -35.89 38.27
CA GLU A 158 13.96 -34.68 39.05
C GLU A 158 14.80 -33.47 38.60
N PRO A 159 14.17 -32.29 38.44
CA PRO A 159 14.88 -31.07 38.07
C PRO A 159 15.69 -30.50 39.25
N GLN A 160 16.88 -29.98 38.97
CA GLN A 160 17.71 -29.27 39.94
C GLN A 160 17.20 -27.83 40.14
N GLU A 161 17.32 -27.31 41.36
CA GLU A 161 16.89 -25.95 41.70
C GLU A 161 17.64 -24.88 40.89
N PRO A 162 16.96 -23.84 40.37
CA PRO A 162 17.62 -22.73 39.72
C PRO A 162 18.31 -21.82 40.75
N GLY A 163 19.51 -21.33 40.41
CA GLY A 163 20.20 -20.31 41.21
C GLY A 163 19.48 -18.96 41.19
N GLU A 164 19.70 -18.16 42.23
CA GLU A 164 19.04 -16.88 42.44
C GLU A 164 19.34 -15.86 41.31
N PRO A 165 18.33 -15.08 40.87
CA PRO A 165 18.53 -14.06 39.84
C PRO A 165 19.29 -12.84 40.39
N GLN A 166 20.23 -12.32 39.60
CA GLN A 166 20.91 -11.06 39.89
C GLN A 166 20.01 -9.86 39.52
N GLU A 167 20.10 -8.79 40.31
CA GLU A 167 19.35 -7.54 40.10
C GLU A 167 19.65 -6.91 38.73
N PRO A 168 18.65 -6.30 38.07
CA PRO A 168 18.85 -5.63 36.79
C PRO A 168 19.60 -4.30 36.97
N ALA A 169 20.58 -4.06 36.10
CA ALA A 169 21.23 -2.75 36.00
C ALA A 169 20.28 -1.71 35.39
N GLU A 170 20.35 -0.46 35.89
CA GLU A 170 19.57 0.67 35.41
C GLU A 170 19.82 0.96 33.90
N PRO A 171 18.80 1.41 33.15
CA PRO A 171 18.94 1.65 31.72
C PRO A 171 19.78 2.91 31.48
N ALA A 172 20.98 2.74 30.92
CA ALA A 172 21.72 3.83 30.32
C ALA A 172 20.96 4.32 29.07
N THR A 173 20.63 5.61 29.02
CA THR A 173 20.08 6.27 27.84
C THR A 173 21.10 6.20 26.70
N ALA A 174 20.93 5.23 25.81
CA ALA A 174 21.65 5.17 24.53
C ALA A 174 20.93 6.11 23.55
N ALA A 175 21.39 7.37 23.47
CA ALA A 175 21.11 8.19 22.29
C ALA A 175 21.77 7.49 21.10
N THR A 176 20.97 6.78 20.31
CA THR A 176 21.46 6.09 19.13
C THR A 176 21.83 7.17 18.11
N GLY A 177 22.91 6.98 17.35
CA GLY A 177 23.41 8.00 16.41
C GLY A 177 22.35 8.47 15.39
N ASP A 178 21.30 7.68 15.21
CA ASP A 178 20.13 7.98 14.40
C ASP A 178 19.28 9.13 14.98
N ASP A 179 19.07 9.19 16.29
CA ASP A 179 18.34 10.28 16.95
C ASP A 179 19.02 11.63 16.71
N ARG A 180 20.36 11.64 16.74
CA ARG A 180 21.17 12.84 16.50
C ARG A 180 21.09 13.27 15.04
N ARG A 181 21.16 12.33 14.10
CA ARG A 181 21.02 12.61 12.65
C ARG A 181 19.62 13.14 12.34
N GLN A 182 18.59 12.49 12.86
CA GLN A 182 17.20 12.91 12.69
C GLN A 182 16.95 14.29 13.30
N THR A 183 17.52 14.58 14.47
CA THR A 183 17.45 15.91 15.09
C THR A 183 18.14 16.97 14.23
N LEU A 184 19.33 16.69 13.70
CA LEU A 184 20.04 17.61 12.80
C LEU A 184 19.29 17.84 11.49
N LEU A 185 18.67 16.81 10.92
CA LEU A 185 17.82 16.93 9.73
C LEU A 185 16.59 17.80 10.01
N LEU A 186 15.90 17.59 11.13
CA LEU A 186 14.74 18.41 11.52
C LEU A 186 15.12 19.87 11.73
N VAL A 187 16.23 20.14 12.43
CA VAL A 187 16.72 21.51 12.63
C VAL A 187 17.12 22.14 11.29
N GLY A 188 17.80 21.40 10.42
CA GLY A 188 18.18 21.87 9.08
C GLY A 188 16.97 22.22 8.21
N VAL A 189 15.96 21.36 8.16
CA VAL A 189 14.71 21.60 7.44
C VAL A 189 13.98 22.81 8.02
N LEU A 190 13.88 22.91 9.34
CA LEU A 190 13.21 24.04 10.01
C LEU A 190 13.91 25.37 9.68
N LEU A 191 15.24 25.44 9.79
CA LEU A 191 16.00 26.63 9.44
C LEU A 191 15.82 27.02 7.96
N THR A 192 15.77 26.02 7.08
CA THR A 192 15.53 26.23 5.64
C THR A 192 14.14 26.80 5.39
N LEU A 193 13.10 26.26 6.04
CA LEU A 193 11.73 26.75 5.93
C LEU A 193 11.59 28.18 6.48
N VAL A 194 12.26 28.50 7.59
CA VAL A 194 12.27 29.85 8.17
C VAL A 194 12.97 30.82 7.21
N LEU A 195 14.16 30.47 6.70
CA LEU A 195 14.89 31.34 5.78
C LEU A 195 14.13 31.53 4.47
N LEU A 196 13.54 30.46 3.93
CA LEU A 196 12.69 30.52 2.74
C LEU A 196 11.43 31.35 3.00
N GLY A 197 10.82 31.24 4.18
CA GLY A 197 9.67 32.05 4.58
C GLY A 197 10.00 33.54 4.69
N VAL A 198 11.17 33.88 5.25
CA VAL A 198 11.66 35.27 5.31
C VAL A 198 11.97 35.80 3.91
N LEU A 199 12.66 35.00 3.09
CA LEU A 199 12.93 35.35 1.70
C LEU A 199 11.64 35.53 0.91
N TYR A 200 10.67 34.65 1.12
CA TYR A 200 9.37 34.70 0.48
C TYR A 200 8.57 35.93 0.90
N ALA A 201 8.59 36.28 2.19
CA ALA A 201 7.97 37.50 2.69
C ALA A 201 8.65 38.75 2.14
N ALA A 202 9.98 38.76 2.02
CA ALA A 202 10.72 39.86 1.43
C ALA A 202 10.48 40.03 -0.09
N LEU A 203 10.15 38.94 -0.79
CA LEU A 203 9.78 38.94 -2.21
C LEU A 203 8.29 39.20 -2.46
N ARG A 204 7.44 39.17 -1.41
CA ARG A 204 6.04 39.52 -1.51
C ARG A 204 5.86 41.01 -1.17
N GLU A 205 5.74 41.83 -2.19
CA GLU A 205 5.26 43.21 -2.05
C GLU A 205 3.80 43.21 -1.57
N GLU A 206 3.55 43.82 -0.40
CA GLU A 206 2.30 44.28 0.24
C GLU A 206 0.94 43.64 -0.16
N PRO A 207 0.18 43.04 0.77
CA PRO A 207 -1.25 42.81 0.55
C PRO A 207 -1.99 44.16 0.47
N PRO A 208 -2.96 44.34 -0.44
CA PRO A 208 -3.64 45.63 -0.59
C PRO A 208 -4.39 46.00 0.69
N GLU A 209 -4.13 47.20 1.22
CA GLU A 209 -4.89 47.76 2.34
C GLU A 209 -6.39 47.74 2.04
N PRO A 210 -7.25 47.27 2.97
CA PRO A 210 -8.67 47.48 2.86
C PRO A 210 -8.96 48.98 3.02
N LYS A 211 -9.40 49.62 1.94
CA LYS A 211 -9.80 51.03 1.93
C LYS A 211 -10.78 51.32 3.08
N PRO A 212 -10.57 52.37 3.90
CA PRO A 212 -11.52 52.73 4.93
C PRO A 212 -12.85 53.12 4.29
N GLN A 213 -13.91 52.34 4.57
CA GLN A 213 -15.28 52.74 4.26
C GLN A 213 -15.62 53.97 5.10
N ARG A 214 -15.48 55.16 4.48
CA ARG A 214 -16.13 56.37 4.99
C ARG A 214 -17.63 56.24 4.75
N PHE A 215 -18.35 55.78 5.75
CA PHE A 215 -19.76 56.13 5.89
C PHE A 215 -19.82 57.56 6.43
N PRO A 216 -20.50 58.51 5.76
CA PRO A 216 -20.89 59.74 6.43
C PRO A 216 -21.98 59.41 7.45
N GLN A 217 -21.57 59.21 8.70
CA GLN A 217 -22.46 59.37 9.85
C GLN A 217 -22.83 60.85 9.97
N GLY A 218 -24.12 61.16 10.04
CA GLY A 218 -24.60 62.40 10.66
C GLY A 218 -25.26 63.42 9.74
N ALA A 219 -26.47 63.12 9.27
CA ALA A 219 -27.55 64.11 9.16
C ALA A 219 -28.84 63.37 9.54
N SER A 220 -29.18 63.36 10.83
CA SER A 220 -30.17 64.26 11.44
C SER A 220 -31.63 63.85 11.18
N LEU A 221 -32.28 63.44 12.27
CA LEU A 221 -33.68 63.71 12.65
C LEU A 221 -34.77 63.02 11.80
N VAL A 222 -35.34 61.91 12.26
CA VAL A 222 -36.57 61.85 13.10
C VAL A 222 -37.75 62.64 12.49
N ILE A 223 -38.73 61.94 11.91
CA ILE A 223 -40.16 62.10 12.25
C ILE A 223 -41.01 60.95 11.66
N SER A 224 -41.74 60.33 12.59
CA SER A 224 -42.97 59.53 12.54
C SER A 224 -43.50 58.96 11.21
N GLN A 225 -43.62 57.63 11.20
CA GLN A 225 -44.73 56.92 10.56
C GLN A 225 -45.39 56.04 11.64
N PRO A 226 -46.70 56.16 11.88
CA PRO A 226 -47.47 54.99 12.26
C PRO A 226 -48.39 54.57 11.12
N VAL A 227 -48.11 53.38 10.63
CA VAL A 227 -49.02 52.54 9.84
C VAL A 227 -50.04 51.95 10.82
N ASP A 228 -51.34 52.26 10.67
CA ASP A 228 -52.33 51.38 10.03
C ASP A 228 -53.80 51.55 10.53
N VAL A 229 -54.72 51.28 9.58
CA VAL A 229 -56.12 50.81 9.66
C VAL A 229 -57.18 51.59 10.49
N ARG A 230 -58.27 52.01 9.81
CA ARG A 230 -59.64 51.48 10.05
C ARG A 230 -60.68 51.88 8.98
N VAL A 231 -61.31 50.82 8.44
CA VAL A 231 -62.67 50.65 7.85
C VAL A 231 -62.98 51.39 6.56
#